data_AF-A0A510JPF1-F1
#
_entry.id   AF-A0A510JPF1-F1
#
_cell.length_a   1.000
_cell.length_b   1.000
_cell.length_c   1.000
_cell.angle_alpha   90.00
_cell.angle_beta   90.00
_cell.angle_gamma   90.00
#
_symmetry.space_group_name_H-M   'P 1'
#
loop_
_entity.id
_entity.type
_entity.pdbx_description
1 polymer ?
#
loop_
_entity_poly.entity_id
_entity_poly.type
_entity_poly.pdbx_seq_one_letter_code
_entity_poly.pdbx_strand_id
1 'polypeptide(L)' 'MITVSINANPDIENKINNYVKENNINLNQVMLDLILEKIEDEEDYKLAVEAYKEEKDNRGNWISHEDLIKKLGLENEI' A
#
# COMPACT_ATOMS: atom_id res chain seq x y z
N MET A 1 -0.29 7.16 24.55
CA MET A 1 -1.07 5.91 24.52
C MET A 1 -2.35 6.20 23.78
N ILE A 2 -2.56 5.53 22.65
CA ILE A 2 -3.80 5.61 21.87
C ILE A 2 -4.59 4.36 22.21
N THR A 3 -5.89 4.53 22.48
CA THR A 3 -6.82 3.42 22.71
C THR A 3 -7.77 3.34 21.54
N VAL A 4 -7.89 2.15 20.95
CA VAL A 4 -8.83 1.87 19.87
C VAL A 4 -9.89 0.91 20.39
N SER A 5 -11.16 1.30 20.28
CA SER A 5 -12.31 0.47 20.62
C SER A 5 -13.09 0.20 19.35
N ILE A 6 -13.27 -1.08 19.02
CA ILE A 6 -14.01 -1.50 17.83
C ILE A 6 -15.29 -2.19 18.27
N ASN A 7 -16.42 -1.72 17.74
CA ASN A 7 -17.68 -2.41 17.90
C ASN A 7 -17.86 -3.38 16.73
N ALA A 8 -17.60 -4.66 16.98
CA ALA A 8 -17.74 -5.73 16.01
C ALA A 8 -18.92 -6.63 16.42
N ASN A 9 -19.59 -7.23 15.43
CA ASN A 9 -20.52 -8.31 15.75
C ASN A 9 -19.75 -9.55 16.23
N PRO A 10 -20.42 -10.48 16.94
CA PRO A 10 -19.76 -11.66 17.49
C PRO A 10 -19.03 -12.52 16.45
N ASP A 11 -19.53 -12.60 15.21
CA ASP A 11 -18.90 -13.40 14.15
C ASP A 11 -17.55 -12.82 13.73
N ILE A 12 -17.45 -11.51 13.62
CA ILE A 12 -16.20 -10.80 13.30
C ILE A 12 -15.23 -10.90 14.47
N GLU A 13 -15.70 -10.70 15.70
CA GLU A 13 -14.88 -10.82 16.90
C GLU A 13 -14.28 -12.24 17.02
N ASN A 14 -15.10 -13.27 16.79
CA ASN A 14 -14.64 -14.66 16.78
C ASN A 14 -13.58 -14.92 15.70
N LYS A 15 -13.77 -14.39 14.48
CA LYS A 15 -12.78 -14.52 13.40
C LYS A 15 -11.44 -13.89 13.77
N ILE A 16 -11.45 -12.66 14.31
CA ILE A 16 -10.23 -11.96 14.72
C ILE A 16 -9.53 -12.74 15.84
N ASN A 17 -10.26 -13.13 16.88
CA ASN A 17 -9.71 -13.84 18.03
C ASN A 17 -9.14 -15.21 17.64
N ASN A 18 -9.79 -15.93 16.72
CA ASN A 18 -9.29 -17.21 16.23
C ASN A 18 -8.02 -17.03 15.39
N TYR A 19 -7.99 -16.06 14.47
CA TYR A 19 -6.80 -15.76 13.68
C TYR A 19 -5.59 -15.43 14.58
N VAL A 20 -5.80 -14.60 15.61
CA VAL A 20 -4.75 -14.25 16.57
C VAL A 20 -4.24 -15.46 17.33
N LYS A 21 -5.15 -16.33 17.79
CA LYS A 21 -4.80 -17.57 18.51
C LYS A 21 -4.06 -18.58 17.63
N GLU A 22 -4.58 -18.86 16.44
CA GLU A 22 -4.03 -19.86 15.51
C GLU A 22 -2.61 -19.50 15.06
N ASN A 23 -2.32 -18.21 14.93
CA ASN A 23 -1.03 -17.71 14.46
C ASN A 23 -0.08 -17.30 15.59
N ASN A 24 -0.51 -17.39 16.86
CA ASN A 24 0.27 -16.98 18.04
C ASN A 24 0.82 -15.53 17.91
N ILE A 25 -0.03 -14.61 17.46
CA ILE A 25 0.31 -13.20 17.24
C ILE A 25 -0.34 -12.31 18.30
N ASN A 26 0.11 -11.06 18.41
CA ASN A 26 -0.45 -10.09 19.36
C ASN A 26 -1.55 -9.27 18.68
N LEU A 27 -2.79 -9.33 19.19
CA LEU A 27 -3.92 -8.57 18.65
C LEU A 27 -3.64 -7.07 18.55
N ASN A 28 -2.95 -6.48 19.52
CA ASN A 28 -2.64 -5.05 19.49
C ASN A 28 -1.71 -4.70 18.34
N GLN A 29 -0.76 -5.57 18.02
CA GLN A 29 0.15 -5.37 16.89
C GLN A 29 -0.63 -5.50 15.57
N VAL A 30 -1.46 -6.52 15.43
CA VAL A 30 -2.32 -6.70 14.25
C VAL A 30 -3.20 -5.48 14.01
N MET A 31 -3.83 -4.95 15.05
CA MET A 31 -4.67 -3.76 14.93
C MET A 31 -3.87 -2.51 14.58
N LEU A 32 -2.67 -2.35 15.13
CA LEU A 32 -1.79 -1.24 14.79
C LEU A 32 -1.34 -1.32 13.33
N ASP A 33 -0.90 -2.49 12.88
CA ASP A 33 -0.45 -2.74 11.51
C ASP A 33 -1.58 -2.43 10.52
N LEU A 34 -2.79 -2.93 10.76
CA LEU A 34 -3.95 -2.65 9.89
C LEU A 34 -4.30 -1.15 9.80
N ILE A 35 -4.12 -0.39 10.88
CA ILE A 35 -4.33 1.06 10.87
C ILE A 35 -3.25 1.77 10.05
N LEU A 36 -1.99 1.35 10.20
CA LEU A 36 -0.86 1.91 9.45
C LEU A 36 -1.00 1.62 7.95
N GLU A 37 -1.28 0.37 7.57
CA GLU A 37 -1.53 -0.03 6.18
C GLU A 37 -2.66 0.80 5.55
N LYS A 38 -3.74 1.06 6.30
CA LYS A 38 -4.84 1.89 5.79
C LYS A 38 -4.43 3.35 5.53
N ILE A 39 -3.54 3.90 6.36
CA ILE A 39 -3.00 5.24 6.19
C ILE A 39 -2.07 5.26 4.96
N GLU A 40 -1.17 4.28 4.86
CA GLU A 40 -0.24 4.12 3.73
C GLU A 40 -1.00 3.99 2.40
N ASP A 41 -2.04 3.15 2.33
CA ASP A 41 -2.93 3.02 1.16
C ASP A 41 -3.48 4.38 0.68
N GLU A 42 -3.86 5.26 1.60
CA GLU A 42 -4.41 6.57 1.26
C GLU A 42 -3.32 7.57 0.80
N GLU A 43 -2.11 7.44 1.33
CA GLU A 43 -0.95 8.22 0.91
C GLU A 43 -0.46 7.77 -0.48
N ASP A 44 -0.33 6.46 -0.68
CA ASP A 44 0.03 5.83 -1.96
C ASP A 44 -0.97 6.20 -3.05
N TYR A 45 -2.27 6.17 -2.74
CA TYR A 45 -3.29 6.59 -3.70
C TYR A 45 -3.14 8.05 -4.10
N LYS A 46 -2.87 8.95 -3.15
CA LYS A 46 -2.65 10.38 -3.46
C LYS A 46 -1.42 10.56 -4.33
N LEU A 47 -0.31 9.90 -4.00
CA LEU A 47 0.93 9.96 -4.75
C LEU A 47 0.73 9.45 -6.19
N ALA A 48 0.02 8.33 -6.37
CA ALA A 48 -0.29 7.78 -7.68
C ALA A 48 -1.16 8.75 -8.52
N VAL A 49 -2.15 9.40 -7.89
CA VAL A 49 -2.99 10.41 -8.56
C VAL A 49 -2.19 11.64 -8.97
N GLU A 50 -1.26 12.10 -8.14
CA GLU A 50 -0.38 13.23 -8.46
C GLU A 50 0.56 12.89 -9.62
N ALA A 51 1.26 11.75 -9.54
CA ALA A 51 2.14 11.26 -10.59
C ALA A 51 1.40 11.12 -11.93
N TYR A 52 0.17 10.59 -11.91
CA TYR A 52 -0.66 10.48 -13.11
C TYR A 52 -1.05 11.84 -13.71
N LYS A 53 -1.34 12.85 -12.88
CA LYS A 53 -1.66 14.19 -13.36
C LYS A 53 -0.43 14.84 -14.00
N GLU A 54 0.71 14.79 -13.32
CA GLU A 54 1.98 15.30 -13.85
C GLU A 54 2.35 14.63 -15.17
N GLU A 55 2.20 13.31 -15.24
CA GLU A 55 2.47 12.55 -16.46
C GLU A 55 1.54 12.93 -17.61
N LYS A 56 0.23 13.10 -17.32
CA LYS A 56 -0.78 13.48 -18.31
C LYS A 56 -0.50 14.87 -18.88
N ASP A 57 -0.03 15.79 -18.06
CA ASP A 57 0.32 17.15 -18.50
C ASP A 57 1.69 17.19 -19.20
N ASN A 58 2.50 16.14 -19.05
CA ASN A 58 3.86 16.03 -19.60
C ASN A 58 3.99 15.01 -20.75
N ARG A 59 2.87 14.66 -21.41
CA ARG A 59 2.83 13.67 -22.51
C ARG A 59 3.77 13.93 -23.67
N GLY A 60 4.13 15.18 -23.91
CA GLY A 60 5.10 15.55 -24.95
C GLY A 60 6.52 15.05 -24.70
N ASN A 61 6.85 14.67 -23.44
CA ASN A 61 8.18 14.20 -23.04
C ASN A 61 8.27 12.67 -22.90
N TRP A 62 7.23 11.94 -23.31
CA TRP A 62 7.27 10.49 -23.29
C TRP A 62 8.26 9.95 -24.32
N ILE A 63 8.99 8.93 -23.94
CA ILE A 63 9.89 8.18 -24.82
C ILE A 63 9.43 6.73 -24.86
N SER A 64 9.77 6.02 -25.94
CA SER A 64 9.47 4.59 -26.05
C SER A 64 10.23 3.79 -24.98
N HIS A 65 9.78 2.57 -24.69
CA HIS A 65 10.52 1.67 -23.80
C HIS A 65 11.95 1.45 -24.30
N GLU A 66 12.15 1.23 -25.59
CA GLU A 66 13.47 1.06 -26.21
C GLU A 66 14.36 2.29 -26.00
N ASP A 67 13.82 3.50 -26.20
CA ASP A 67 14.55 4.74 -25.97
C ASP A 67 14.89 4.96 -24.49
N LEU A 68 14.01 4.52 -23.58
CA LEU A 68 14.27 4.57 -22.14
C LEU A 68 15.41 3.64 -21.75
N ILE A 69 15.41 2.39 -22.23
CA ILE A 69 16.48 1.41 -21.98
C ILE A 69 17.81 1.94 -22.50
N LYS A 70 17.81 2.50 -23.71
CA LYS A 70 18.99 3.13 -24.30
C LYS A 70 19.48 4.32 -23.49
N LYS A 71 18.57 5.19 -23.03
CA LYS A 71 18.90 6.37 -22.20
C LYS A 71 19.49 5.98 -20.84
N LEU A 72 19.04 4.87 -20.26
CA LEU A 72 19.52 4.36 -18.98
C LEU A 72 20.79 3.50 -19.12
N GLY A 73 21.21 3.17 -20.34
CA GLY A 73 22.38 2.32 -20.59
C GLY A 73 22.17 0.84 -20.24
N LEU A 74 20.91 0.39 -20.21
CA LEU A 74 20.51 -0.96 -19.80
C LEU A 74 20.37 -1.94 -20.97
N GLU A 75 20.92 -1.59 -22.13
CA GLU A 75 20.77 -2.36 -23.39
C GLU A 75 21.30 -3.80 -23.31
N ASN A 76 22.14 -4.13 -22.31
CA ASN A 76 22.74 -5.46 -22.10
C ASN A 76 22.25 -6.16 -20.81
N GLU A 77 21.33 -5.56 -20.06
CA GLU A 77 20.87 -6.08 -18.75
C GLU A 77 19.47 -6.69 -18.78
N ILE A 78 18.81 -6.67 -19.95
CA ILE A 78 17.40 -7.07 -20.15
C ILE A 78 17.31 -8.13 -21.24
#